data_AF-A0A817GZZ8-F1
#
_entry.id   AF-A0A817GZZ8-F1
#
_cell.length_a   1.000
_cell.length_b   1.000
_cell.length_c   1.000
_cell.angle_alpha   90.00
_cell.angle_beta   90.00
_cell.angle_gamma   90.00
#
_symmetry.space_group_name_H-M   'P 1'
#
loop_
_entity.id
_entity.type
_entity.pdbx_description
1 polymer ?
#
loop_
_entity_poly.entity_id
_entity_poly.type
_entity_poly.pdbx_seq_one_letter_code
_entity_poly.pdbx_strand_id
1 'polypeptide(L)'
;MECRSINEYAHTQDLFDELIKDAGYIFQHTEALHGRIERFKLKVTKLDSNIEEVTIQDVNDRKPFLSLTRIDPQVVNRATMLQSLCLLYEQVEAAPTLHLLNPYRYNDRDSMKFYTDPSLFFNLWIQSMVQFSPNHHLNIVVLKICYVIKENINQYRAYIQSQQQQQVIHQQIIVFVYNIQIIIIINN
;
A
#
# COMPACT_ATOMS: atom_id res chain seq x y z
N MET A 1 29.01 -22.75 -11.43
CA MET A 1 27.56 -22.92 -11.70
C MET A 1 26.74 -23.13 -10.43
N GLU A 2 27.34 -23.58 -9.31
CA GLU A 2 26.61 -23.81 -8.04
C GLU A 2 26.17 -22.54 -7.29
N CYS A 3 26.82 -21.38 -7.46
CA CYS A 3 26.46 -20.18 -6.69
C CYS A 3 25.17 -19.48 -7.16
N ARG A 4 24.67 -19.80 -8.38
CA ARG A 4 23.45 -19.18 -8.91
C ARG A 4 22.17 -19.82 -8.34
N SER A 5 22.18 -21.15 -8.13
CA SER A 5 21.03 -21.88 -7.59
C SER A 5 20.79 -21.62 -6.10
N ILE A 6 21.85 -21.34 -5.33
CA ILE A 6 21.74 -21.03 -3.89
C ILE A 6 21.02 -19.69 -3.68
N ASN A 7 21.29 -18.69 -4.54
CA ASN A 7 20.64 -17.38 -4.45
C ASN A 7 19.14 -17.44 -4.81
N GLU A 8 18.77 -18.23 -5.81
CA GLU A 8 17.36 -18.42 -6.19
C GLU A 8 16.53 -19.07 -5.07
N TYR A 9 17.11 -20.02 -4.34
CA TYR A 9 16.46 -20.63 -3.18
C TYR A 9 16.29 -19.63 -2.02
N ALA A 10 17.32 -18.84 -1.72
CA ALA A 10 17.25 -17.83 -0.66
C ALA A 10 16.16 -16.77 -0.94
N HIS A 11 16.09 -16.26 -2.18
CA HIS A 11 15.08 -15.26 -2.56
C HIS A 11 13.65 -15.79 -2.50
N THR A 12 13.44 -17.06 -2.86
CA THR A 12 12.11 -17.67 -2.78
C THR A 12 11.72 -17.98 -1.35
N GLN A 13 12.67 -18.38 -0.49
CA GLN A 13 12.44 -18.56 0.93
C GLN A 13 11.97 -17.26 1.61
N ASP A 14 12.67 -16.14 1.39
CA ASP A 14 12.30 -14.85 1.97
C ASP A 14 10.86 -14.43 1.59
N LEU A 15 10.48 -14.66 0.32
CA LEU A 15 9.12 -14.39 -0.17
C LEU A 15 8.05 -15.22 0.57
N PHE A 16 8.32 -16.51 0.78
CA PHE A 16 7.37 -17.37 1.48
C PHE A 16 7.30 -17.04 2.97
N ASP A 17 8.40 -16.65 3.59
CA ASP A 17 8.42 -16.22 5.00
C ASP A 17 7.58 -14.96 5.21
N GLU A 18 7.68 -13.96 4.32
CA GLU A 18 6.82 -12.77 4.33
C GLU A 18 5.34 -13.15 4.13
N LEU A 19 5.04 -14.03 3.16
CA LEU A 19 3.68 -14.48 2.88
C LEU A 19 3.06 -15.22 4.07
N ILE A 20 3.82 -16.11 4.72
CA ILE A 20 3.37 -16.86 5.90
C ILE A 20 3.09 -15.92 7.06
N LYS A 21 3.92 -14.90 7.25
CA LYS A 21 3.71 -13.87 8.28
C LYS A 21 2.41 -13.10 8.04
N ASP A 22 2.17 -12.66 6.80
CA ASP A 22 0.94 -11.95 6.43
C ASP A 22 -0.31 -12.85 6.56
N ALA A 23 -0.21 -14.10 6.10
CA ALA A 23 -1.27 -15.09 6.26
C ALA A 23 -1.57 -15.37 7.74
N GLY A 24 -0.53 -15.45 8.57
CA GLY A 24 -0.66 -15.61 10.02
C GLY A 24 -1.37 -14.41 10.67
N TYR A 25 -1.05 -13.18 10.26
CA TYR A 25 -1.75 -11.98 10.71
C TYR A 25 -3.23 -12.00 10.31
N ILE A 26 -3.53 -12.33 9.05
CA ILE A 26 -4.91 -12.46 8.56
C ILE A 26 -5.67 -13.54 9.33
N PHE A 27 -5.04 -14.68 9.58
CA PHE A 27 -5.64 -15.78 10.34
C PHE A 27 -5.99 -15.35 11.78
N GLN A 28 -5.05 -14.74 12.50
CA GLN A 28 -5.31 -14.22 13.85
C GLN A 28 -6.44 -13.17 13.87
N HIS A 29 -6.47 -12.28 12.87
CA HIS A 29 -7.53 -11.30 12.73
C HIS A 29 -8.89 -11.96 12.47
N THR A 30 -8.91 -12.99 11.64
CA THR A 30 -10.09 -13.78 11.31
C THR A 30 -10.63 -14.51 12.53
N GLU A 31 -9.77 -15.15 13.31
CA GLU A 31 -10.15 -15.82 14.57
C GLU A 31 -10.75 -14.83 15.58
N ALA A 32 -10.09 -13.67 15.77
CA ALA A 32 -10.60 -12.62 16.64
C ALA A 32 -11.97 -12.10 16.18
N LEU A 33 -12.16 -11.93 14.87
CA LEU A 33 -13.43 -11.52 14.27
C LEU A 33 -14.50 -12.60 14.43
N HIS A 34 -14.16 -13.86 14.18
CA HIS A 34 -15.05 -15.00 14.33
C HIS A 34 -15.59 -15.10 15.77
N GLY A 35 -14.70 -15.02 16.77
CA GLY A 35 -15.12 -15.00 18.18
C GLY A 35 -16.03 -13.81 18.52
N ARG A 36 -15.84 -12.64 17.89
CA ARG A 36 -16.74 -11.49 18.05
C ARG A 36 -18.11 -11.75 17.42
N ILE A 37 -18.14 -12.38 16.25
CA ILE A 37 -19.37 -12.74 15.54
C ILE A 37 -20.18 -13.74 16.36
N GLU A 38 -19.57 -14.78 16.93
CA GLU A 38 -20.27 -15.76 17.76
C GLU A 38 -20.89 -15.12 19.00
N ARG A 39 -20.14 -14.24 19.69
CA ARG A 39 -20.68 -13.48 20.83
C ARG A 39 -21.82 -12.54 20.42
N PHE A 40 -21.69 -11.89 19.26
CA PHE A 40 -22.74 -11.02 18.72
C PHE A 40 -24.00 -11.81 18.39
N LYS A 41 -23.86 -12.95 17.71
CA LYS A 41 -24.95 -13.86 17.36
C LYS A 41 -25.73 -14.31 18.61
N LEU A 42 -25.02 -14.72 19.66
CA LEU A 42 -25.64 -15.10 20.93
C LEU A 42 -26.37 -13.94 21.62
N LYS A 43 -25.89 -12.70 21.48
CA LYS A 43 -26.60 -11.52 22.00
C LYS A 43 -27.85 -11.26 21.19
N VAL A 44 -27.75 -11.27 19.85
CA VAL A 44 -28.88 -11.01 18.96
C VAL A 44 -30.01 -12.01 19.14
N THR A 45 -29.71 -13.30 19.31
CA THR A 45 -30.74 -14.33 19.53
C THR A 45 -31.42 -14.24 20.91
N LYS A 46 -30.81 -13.55 21.87
CA LYS A 46 -31.35 -13.35 23.22
C LYS A 46 -32.05 -11.99 23.40
N LEU A 47 -32.07 -11.14 22.37
CA LEU A 47 -32.77 -9.87 22.43
C LEU A 47 -34.28 -10.11 22.40
N ASP A 48 -34.99 -9.63 23.42
CA ASP A 48 -36.44 -9.57 23.46
C ASP A 48 -36.89 -8.12 23.31
N SER A 49 -37.36 -7.79 22.11
CA SER A 49 -37.80 -6.44 21.74
C SER A 49 -39.05 -5.98 22.48
N ASN A 50 -39.77 -6.87 23.16
CA ASN A 50 -40.97 -6.51 23.92
C ASN A 50 -40.63 -5.98 25.32
N ILE A 51 -39.41 -6.18 25.80
CA ILE A 51 -38.94 -5.78 27.14
C ILE A 51 -38.00 -4.57 27.06
N GLU A 52 -37.29 -4.40 25.95
CA GLU A 52 -36.26 -3.35 25.79
C GLU A 52 -36.87 -2.02 25.32
N GLU A 53 -37.30 -1.18 26.27
CA GLU A 53 -37.67 0.21 26.00
C GLU A 53 -36.41 1.09 25.92
N VAL A 54 -36.20 1.76 24.77
CA VAL A 54 -35.11 2.73 24.58
C VAL A 54 -35.70 4.14 24.65
N THR A 55 -35.29 4.94 25.63
CA THR A 55 -35.74 6.32 25.79
C THR A 55 -34.90 7.28 24.92
N ILE A 56 -35.54 8.32 24.37
CA ILE A 56 -34.83 9.34 23.54
C ILE A 56 -33.76 10.09 24.35
N GLN A 57 -33.98 10.26 25.66
CA GLN A 57 -33.01 10.86 26.57
C GLN A 57 -31.70 10.04 26.60
N ASP A 58 -31.81 8.71 26.74
CA ASP A 58 -30.67 7.78 26.74
C ASP A 58 -29.92 7.78 25.41
N VAL A 59 -30.58 8.09 24.29
CA VAL A 59 -29.95 8.20 22.98
C VAL A 59 -29.14 9.49 22.86
N ASN A 60 -29.64 10.61 23.39
CA ASN A 60 -28.94 11.91 23.34
C ASN A 60 -27.75 11.98 24.31
N ASP A 61 -27.79 11.27 25.43
CA ASP A 61 -26.70 11.25 26.40
C ASP A 61 -25.55 10.30 25.98
N ARG A 62 -25.77 9.45 24.96
CA ARG A 62 -24.75 8.53 24.41
C ARG A 62 -23.92 9.20 23.33
N LYS A 63 -22.59 8.96 23.36
CA LYS A 63 -21.70 9.37 22.27
C LYS A 63 -22.08 8.63 20.98
N PRO A 64 -22.07 9.31 19.82
CA PRO A 64 -22.37 8.67 18.54
C PRO A 64 -21.31 7.60 18.22
N PHE A 65 -21.74 6.55 17.54
CA PHE A 65 -20.81 5.54 17.02
C PHE A 65 -19.89 6.17 15.97
N LEU A 66 -18.59 5.92 16.12
CA LEU A 66 -17.56 6.31 15.16
C LEU A 66 -16.88 5.05 14.63
N SER A 67 -16.93 4.86 13.32
CA SER A 67 -16.12 3.84 12.66
C SER A 67 -14.66 4.31 12.59
N LEU A 68 -13.73 3.37 12.75
CA LEU A 68 -12.31 3.63 12.56
C LEU A 68 -12.05 3.91 11.08
N THR A 69 -11.63 5.14 10.77
CA THR A 69 -11.13 5.53 9.44
C THR A 69 -9.62 5.74 9.55
N ARG A 70 -8.84 4.67 9.44
CA ARG A 70 -7.37 4.75 9.48
C ARG A 70 -6.86 5.02 8.07
N ILE A 71 -6.17 6.13 7.89
CA ILE A 71 -5.41 6.43 6.67
C ILE A 71 -3.96 6.07 6.96
N ASP A 72 -3.30 5.39 6.04
CA ASP A 72 -1.85 5.17 6.08
C ASP A 72 -1.16 6.25 5.24
N PRO A 73 -0.61 7.31 5.86
CA PRO A 73 -0.10 8.45 5.12
C PRO A 73 1.30 8.23 4.53
N GLN A 74 2.01 7.15 4.89
CA GLN A 74 3.42 6.98 4.50
C GLN A 74 3.71 5.55 4.03
N VAL A 75 3.05 5.16 2.94
CA VAL A 75 3.16 3.83 2.32
C VAL A 75 4.58 3.52 1.83
N VAL A 76 5.36 4.55 1.51
CA VAL A 76 6.77 4.42 1.10
C VAL A 76 7.67 5.04 2.17
N ASN A 77 8.25 4.19 3.00
CA ASN A 77 9.23 4.56 4.02
C ASN A 77 10.37 3.53 4.00
N ARG A 78 11.54 3.88 4.54
CA ARG A 78 12.62 2.92 4.76
C ARG A 78 12.17 1.72 5.60
N ALA A 79 11.23 1.92 6.54
CA ALA A 79 10.65 0.85 7.33
C ALA A 79 9.70 -0.07 6.56
N THR A 80 9.17 0.36 5.40
CA THR A 80 8.32 -0.46 4.53
C THR A 80 9.10 -1.03 3.33
N MET A 81 10.43 -0.83 3.31
CA MET A 81 11.30 -1.40 2.28
C MET A 81 11.33 -2.92 2.40
N LEU A 82 11.16 -3.60 1.27
CA LEU A 82 11.25 -5.06 1.19
C LEU A 82 12.66 -5.53 1.57
N GLN A 83 12.75 -6.67 2.25
CA GLN A 83 14.04 -7.21 2.69
C GLN A 83 15.02 -7.43 1.52
N SER A 84 14.51 -7.90 0.38
CA SER A 84 15.31 -8.06 -0.84
C SER A 84 15.90 -6.75 -1.37
N LEU A 85 15.14 -5.65 -1.30
CA LEU A 85 15.62 -4.32 -1.66
C LEU A 85 16.62 -3.77 -0.65
N CYS A 86 16.44 -4.06 0.65
CA CYS A 86 17.43 -3.70 1.68
C CYS A 86 18.79 -4.33 1.38
N LEU A 87 18.82 -5.63 1.06
CA LEU A 87 20.06 -6.35 0.74
C LEU A 87 20.77 -5.76 -0.49
N LEU A 88 20.01 -5.41 -1.53
CA LEU A 88 20.57 -4.74 -2.71
C LEU A 88 21.08 -3.34 -2.37
N TYR A 89 20.35 -2.60 -1.54
CA TYR A 89 20.73 -1.25 -1.12
C TYR A 89 22.04 -1.25 -0.32
N GLU A 90 22.27 -2.26 0.52
CA GLU A 90 23.51 -2.43 1.29
C GLU A 90 24.73 -2.75 0.43
N GLN A 91 24.53 -3.27 -0.79
CA GLN A 91 25.61 -3.53 -1.75
C GLN A 91 26.02 -2.27 -2.53
N VAL A 92 25.21 -1.22 -2.48
CA VAL A 92 25.51 0.06 -3.16
C VAL A 92 26.54 0.84 -2.33
N GLU A 93 27.43 1.55 -3.01
CA GLU A 93 28.42 2.41 -2.37
C GLU A 93 27.76 3.41 -1.41
N ALA A 94 28.23 3.41 -0.17
CA ALA A 94 27.73 4.31 0.86
C ALA A 94 28.05 5.76 0.53
N ALA A 95 27.16 6.67 0.92
CA ALA A 95 27.40 8.10 0.76
C ALA A 95 28.68 8.53 1.54
N PRO A 96 29.45 9.49 1.01
CA PRO A 96 30.62 10.01 1.70
C PRO A 96 30.24 10.58 3.07
N THR A 97 31.10 10.43 4.07
CA THR A 97 30.85 10.82 5.48
C THR A 97 31.03 12.32 5.71
N LEU A 98 30.35 13.15 4.90
CA LEU A 98 30.47 14.61 4.96
C LEU A 98 29.94 15.21 6.27
N HIS A 99 29.12 14.47 7.03
CA HIS A 99 28.68 14.89 8.37
C HIS A 99 29.85 15.16 9.33
N LEU A 100 31.01 14.55 9.12
CA LEU A 100 32.22 14.81 9.90
C LEU A 100 32.74 16.25 9.74
N LEU A 101 32.33 16.94 8.67
CA LEU A 101 32.67 18.34 8.43
C LEU A 101 31.73 19.33 9.14
N ASN A 102 30.63 18.84 9.75
CA ASN A 102 29.65 19.68 10.46
C ASN A 102 30.28 20.61 11.52
N PRO A 103 31.26 20.18 12.34
CA PRO A 103 31.88 21.05 13.35
C PRO A 103 32.64 22.26 12.77
N TYR A 104 33.03 22.19 11.49
CA TYR A 104 33.80 23.25 10.82
C TYR A 104 32.91 24.24 10.07
N ARG A 105 31.57 24.09 10.16
CA ARG A 105 30.62 24.94 9.44
C ARG A 105 30.10 26.05 10.33
N TYR A 106 30.05 27.25 9.76
CA TYR A 106 29.45 28.42 10.40
C TYR A 106 27.92 28.41 10.35
N ASN A 107 27.34 27.65 9.41
CA ASN A 107 25.92 27.38 9.38
C ASN A 107 25.67 26.04 10.08
N ASP A 108 24.79 25.99 11.08
CA ASP A 108 24.36 24.77 11.80
C ASP A 108 23.57 23.78 10.90
N ARG A 109 23.90 23.75 9.61
CA ARG A 109 23.30 22.88 8.61
C ARG A 109 24.17 21.65 8.44
N ASP A 110 23.52 20.51 8.43
CA ASP A 110 24.15 19.24 8.13
C ASP A 110 24.76 19.25 6.72
N SER A 111 26.06 19.01 6.65
CA SER A 111 26.85 18.91 5.42
C SER A 111 26.29 17.85 4.48
N MET A 112 25.73 16.76 5.03
CA MET A 112 25.14 15.70 4.22
C MET A 112 23.99 16.22 3.36
N LYS A 113 23.21 17.20 3.84
CA LYS A 113 22.09 17.78 3.08
C LYS A 113 22.52 18.53 1.82
N PHE A 114 23.80 18.91 1.70
CA PHE A 114 24.34 19.49 0.47
C PHE A 114 24.67 18.43 -0.58
N TYR A 115 24.88 17.19 -0.16
CA TYR A 115 25.13 16.04 -1.04
C TYR A 115 23.84 15.28 -1.35
N THR A 116 23.05 14.96 -0.31
CA THR A 116 21.78 14.28 -0.42
C THR A 116 20.82 14.72 0.67
N ASP A 117 19.61 15.13 0.30
CA ASP A 117 18.53 15.47 1.23
C ASP A 117 17.22 14.78 0.80
N PRO A 118 16.85 13.66 1.43
CA PRO A 118 15.59 12.97 1.15
C PRO A 118 14.34 13.82 1.41
N SER A 119 14.43 14.86 2.23
CA SER A 119 13.31 15.73 2.58
C SER A 119 13.12 16.88 1.59
N LEU A 120 14.07 17.10 0.67
CA LEU A 120 14.09 18.24 -0.24
C LEU A 120 12.79 18.37 -1.03
N PHE A 121 12.35 17.29 -1.67
CA PHE A 121 11.13 17.29 -2.49
C PHE A 121 9.89 17.68 -1.68
N PHE A 122 9.76 17.12 -0.47
CA PHE A 122 8.62 17.41 0.40
C PHE A 122 8.66 18.86 0.90
N ASN A 123 9.83 19.36 1.26
CA ASN A 123 10.01 20.75 1.71
C ASN A 123 9.70 21.75 0.59
N LEU A 124 10.20 21.51 -0.63
CA LEU A 124 9.87 22.32 -1.80
C LEU A 124 8.38 22.26 -2.13
N TRP A 125 7.77 21.09 -2.01
CA TRP A 125 6.33 20.93 -2.20
C TRP A 125 5.54 21.75 -1.17
N ILE A 126 5.85 21.67 0.12
CA ILE A 126 5.21 22.50 1.15
C ILE A 126 5.37 23.98 0.81
N GLN A 127 6.58 24.42 0.47
CA GLN A 127 6.84 25.82 0.11
C GLN A 127 5.98 26.25 -1.07
N SER A 128 5.86 25.42 -2.12
CA SER A 128 4.99 25.71 -3.25
C SER A 128 3.51 25.79 -2.86
N MET A 129 3.06 24.94 -1.95
CA MET A 129 1.68 24.94 -1.46
C MET A 129 1.39 26.17 -0.59
N VAL A 130 2.33 26.55 0.29
CA VAL A 130 2.22 27.73 1.15
C VAL A 130 2.30 29.02 0.34
N GLN A 131 3.10 29.06 -0.74
CA GLN A 131 3.18 30.21 -1.67
C GLN A 131 1.96 30.32 -2.59
N PHE A 132 1.28 29.21 -2.89
CA PHE A 132 0.03 29.22 -3.65
C PHE A 132 -1.18 29.62 -2.78
N SER A 133 -1.18 29.22 -1.51
CA SER A 133 -2.25 29.51 -0.54
C SER A 133 -2.49 30.97 -0.11
N PRO A 134 -1.59 31.98 -0.23
CA PRO A 134 -1.87 33.32 0.28
C PRO A 134 -2.92 34.05 -0.58
N ASN A 135 -3.07 33.66 -1.86
CA ASN A 135 -3.84 34.42 -2.85
C ASN A 135 -5.00 33.66 -3.51
N HIS A 136 -5.24 32.39 -3.20
CA HIS A 136 -6.46 31.72 -3.67
C HIS A 136 -6.84 30.55 -2.77
N HIS A 137 -8.07 30.62 -2.24
CA HIS A 137 -8.76 29.65 -1.40
C HIS A 137 -8.28 28.18 -1.57
N LEU A 138 -8.01 27.54 -0.43
CA LEU A 138 -7.68 26.11 -0.24
C LEU A 138 -8.52 25.11 -1.07
N ASN A 139 -9.64 25.51 -1.64
CA ASN A 139 -10.47 24.68 -2.50
C ASN A 139 -9.78 24.28 -3.82
N ILE A 140 -9.02 25.15 -4.50
CA ILE A 140 -8.54 24.81 -5.86
C ILE A 140 -7.35 23.84 -5.84
N VAL A 141 -6.48 23.90 -4.82
CA VAL A 141 -5.28 23.04 -4.74
C VAL A 141 -5.63 21.64 -4.27
N VAL A 142 -6.47 21.52 -3.24
CA VAL A 142 -6.99 20.20 -2.82
C VAL A 142 -7.75 19.58 -3.98
N LEU A 143 -8.57 20.35 -4.71
CA LEU A 143 -9.21 19.85 -5.93
C LEU A 143 -8.21 19.47 -7.03
N LYS A 144 -7.11 20.21 -7.25
CA LYS A 144 -6.07 19.85 -8.23
C LYS A 144 -5.28 18.61 -7.83
N ILE A 145 -4.88 18.46 -6.57
CA ILE A 145 -4.17 17.27 -6.08
C ILE A 145 -5.11 16.07 -6.10
N CYS A 146 -6.34 16.21 -5.61
CA CYS A 146 -7.35 15.15 -5.72
C CYS A 146 -7.66 14.80 -7.17
N TYR A 147 -7.69 15.77 -8.09
CA TYR A 147 -7.90 15.54 -9.51
C TYR A 147 -6.71 14.79 -10.13
N VAL A 148 -5.47 15.24 -9.91
CA VAL A 148 -4.26 14.59 -10.44
C VAL A 148 -4.08 13.19 -9.87
N ILE A 149 -4.32 13.00 -8.57
CA ILE A 149 -4.29 11.67 -7.95
C ILE A 149 -5.40 10.78 -8.52
N LYS A 150 -6.63 11.29 -8.65
CA LYS A 150 -7.75 10.54 -9.23
C LYS A 150 -7.48 10.15 -10.68
N GLU A 151 -6.91 11.06 -11.48
CA GLU A 151 -6.57 10.80 -12.87
C GLU A 151 -5.44 9.78 -13.00
N ASN A 152 -4.38 9.88 -12.19
CA ASN A 152 -3.31 8.89 -12.13
C ASN A 152 -3.82 7.51 -11.70
N ILE A 153 -4.71 7.43 -10.71
CA ILE A 153 -5.34 6.17 -10.28
C ILE A 153 -6.20 5.59 -11.42
N ASN A 154 -6.97 6.43 -12.12
CA ASN A 154 -7.80 5.99 -13.23
C ASN A 154 -6.95 5.48 -14.40
N GLN A 155 -5.86 6.16 -14.74
CA GLN A 155 -4.92 5.70 -15.76
C GLN A 155 -4.27 4.38 -15.39
N TYR A 156 -3.85 4.22 -14.12
CA TYR A 156 -3.28 2.97 -13.64
C TYR A 156 -4.30 1.81 -13.64
N ARG A 157 -5.56 2.09 -13.28
CA ARG A 157 -6.65 1.10 -13.37
C ARG A 157 -6.94 0.70 -14.82
N ALA A 158 -6.98 1.66 -15.75
CA ALA A 158 -7.17 1.39 -17.17
C ALA A 158 -6.01 0.58 -17.76
N TYR A 159 -4.77 0.86 -17.33
CA TYR A 159 -3.60 0.07 -17.70
C TYR A 159 -3.70 -1.38 -17.19
N ILE A 160 -4.04 -1.60 -15.92
CA ILE A 160 -4.22 -2.96 -15.38
C ILE A 160 -5.34 -3.70 -16.11
N GLN A 161 -6.45 -3.03 -16.42
CA GLN A 161 -7.58 -3.63 -17.12
C GLN A 161 -7.25 -3.99 -18.57
N SER A 162 -6.42 -3.20 -19.26
CA SER A 162 -5.95 -3.54 -20.62
C SER A 162 -4.97 -4.70 -20.61
N GLN A 163 -4.10 -4.82 -19.60
CA GLN A 163 -3.22 -5.97 -19.40
C GLN A 163 -4.01 -7.27 -19.16
N GLN A 164 -5.08 -7.20 -18.35
CA GLN A 164 -5.98 -8.35 -18.13
C GLN A 164 -6.72 -8.75 -19.40
N GLN A 165 -7.21 -7.80 -20.20
CA GLN A 165 -7.84 -8.10 -21.49
C GLN A 165 -6.86 -8.72 -22.49
N GLN A 166 -5.61 -8.24 -22.55
CA GLN A 166 -4.57 -8.85 -23.40
C GLN A 166 -4.26 -10.29 -22.99
N GLN A 167 -4.22 -10.60 -21.69
CA GLN A 167 -4.07 -11.98 -21.22
C GLN A 167 -5.24 -12.88 -21.62
N VAL A 168 -6.48 -12.40 -21.53
CA VAL A 168 -7.67 -13.15 -21.98
C VAL A 168 -7.63 -13.41 -23.49
N ILE A 169 -7.26 -12.41 -24.30
CA ILE A 169 -7.11 -12.58 -25.75
C ILE A 169 -5.99 -13.58 -26.07
N HIS A 170 -4.85 -13.50 -25.37
CA HIS A 170 -3.75 -14.44 -25.57
C HIS A 170 -4.19 -15.88 -25.22
N GLN A 171 -4.96 -16.07 -24.15
CA GLN A 171 -5.51 -17.39 -23.82
C GLN A 171 -6.53 -17.88 -24.85
N GLN A 172 -7.39 -17.00 -25.38
CA GLN A 172 -8.35 -17.35 -26.43
C GLN A 172 -7.64 -17.73 -27.75
N ILE A 173 -6.58 -17.01 -28.13
CA ILE A 173 -5.76 -17.33 -29.30
C ILE A 173 -5.07 -18.69 -29.11
N ILE A 174 -4.49 -18.95 -27.93
CA ILE A 174 -3.90 -20.25 -27.61
C ILE A 174 -4.94 -21.36 -27.79
N VAL A 175 -6.12 -21.23 -27.16
CA VAL A 175 -7.21 -22.23 -27.27
C VAL A 175 -7.66 -22.41 -28.72
N PHE A 176 -7.76 -21.31 -29.49
CA PHE A 176 -8.13 -21.35 -30.90
C PHE A 176 -7.09 -22.08 -31.76
N VAL A 177 -5.80 -21.81 -31.56
CA VAL A 177 -4.70 -22.49 -32.26
C VAL A 177 -4.68 -23.98 -31.93
N TYR A 178 -4.83 -24.35 -30.65
CA TYR A 178 -4.92 -25.75 -30.24
C TYR A 178 -6.11 -26.47 -30.88
N ASN A 179 -7.28 -25.83 -30.95
CA ASN A 179 -8.46 -26.42 -31.58
C ASN A 179 -8.26 -26.62 -33.09
N ILE A 180 -7.66 -25.67 -33.81
CA ILE A 180 -7.32 -25.84 -35.22
C ILE A 180 -6.33 -27.00 -35.40
N GLN A 181 -5.32 -27.09 -34.55
CA GLN A 181 -4.31 -28.15 -34.63
C GLN A 181 -4.93 -29.53 -34.38
N ILE A 182 -5.86 -29.65 -33.44
CA ILE A 182 -6.64 -30.87 -33.19
C ILE A 182 -7.50 -31.24 -34.42
N ILE A 183 -8.19 -30.26 -35.03
CA ILE A 183 -9.01 -30.50 -36.23
C ILE A 183 -8.15 -30.97 -37.42
N ILE A 184 -6.95 -30.41 -37.60
CA ILE A 184 -6.02 -30.84 -38.65
C ILE A 184 -5.52 -32.27 -38.40
N ILE A 185 -5.26 -32.65 -37.15
CA ILE A 185 -4.83 -34.01 -36.78
C ILE A 185 -5.95 -35.04 -36.97
N ILE A 186 -7.22 -34.67 -36.75
CA ILE A 186 -8.36 -35.58 -36.91
C ILE A 186 -8.72 -35.81 -38.40
N ASN A 187 -8.42 -34.86 -39.27
CA ASN A 187 -8.76 -34.92 -40.70
C ASN A 187 -7.63 -35.46 -41.60
N ASN A 188 -6.50 -35.90 -41.03
CA ASN A 188 -5.39 -36.60 -41.69
C ASN A 188 -5.31 -38.04 -41.18
#